data_AF-C0B6U0-F1
#
_entry.id   AF-C0B6U0-F1
#
_cell.length_a   1.000
_cell.length_b   1.000
_cell.length_c   1.000
_cell.angle_alpha   90.00
_cell.angle_beta   90.00
_cell.angle_gamma   90.00
#
_symmetry.space_group_name_H-M   'P 1'
#
loop_
_entity.id
_entity.type
_entity.pdbx_description
1 polymer ?
#
loop_
_entity_poly.entity_id
_entity_poly.type
_entity_poly.pdbx_seq_one_letter_code
_entity_poly.pdbx_strand_id
1 'polypeptide(L)' 'MPVSEQKVERIIWLVTHHHTYTNIDGIDYQILIEADFLVNASESNFSKVSIENAKSRIFKTAAGCRLLESIFLREE' A
#
# COMPACT_ATOMS: atom_id res chain seq x y z
N MET A 1 22.31 17.75 4.13
CA MET A 1 22.63 16.90 5.29
C MET A 1 22.59 15.45 4.82
N PRO A 2 23.57 14.60 5.19
CA PRO A 2 23.50 13.18 4.88
C PRO A 2 22.31 12.53 5.62
N VAL A 3 21.67 11.54 4.98
CA VAL A 3 20.65 10.69 5.60
C VAL A 3 21.33 9.81 6.64
N SER A 4 20.71 9.57 7.80
CA SER A 4 21.30 8.70 8.83
C SER A 4 21.35 7.24 8.36
N GLU A 5 22.35 6.49 8.81
CA GLU A 5 22.51 5.06 8.48
C GLU A 5 21.24 4.25 8.78
N GLN A 6 20.62 4.50 9.94
CA GLN A 6 19.35 3.87 10.33
C GLN A 6 18.21 4.11 9.33
N LYS A 7 18.14 5.33 8.75
CA LYS A 7 17.15 5.63 7.71
C LYS A 7 17.49 4.92 6.40
N VAL A 8 18.78 4.86 6.05
CA VAL A 8 19.23 4.11 4.87
C VAL A 8 18.86 2.64 5.00
N GLU A 9 19.15 2.01 6.15
CA GLU A 9 18.78 0.62 6.43
C GLU A 9 17.27 0.39 6.37
N ARG A 10 16.46 1.28 6.96
CA ARG A 10 14.99 1.17 6.89
C ARG A 10 14.48 1.29 5.46
N ILE A 11 15.01 2.23 4.67
CA ILE A 11 14.63 2.39 3.25
C ILE A 11 15.00 1.15 2.44
N ILE A 12 16.22 0.62 2.61
CA ILE A 12 16.65 -0.62 1.95
C ILE A 12 15.69 -1.75 2.32
N TRP A 13 15.37 -1.91 3.60
CA TRP A 13 14.44 -2.94 4.04
C TRP A 13 13.07 -2.79 3.37
N LEU A 14 12.48 -1.58 3.36
CA LEU A 14 11.19 -1.31 2.73
C LEU A 14 11.19 -1.68 1.24
N VAL A 15 12.18 -1.20 0.48
CA VAL A 15 12.29 -1.46 -0.96
C VAL A 15 12.50 -2.95 -1.24
N THR A 16 13.19 -3.68 -0.37
CA THR A 16 13.43 -5.12 -0.59
C THR A 16 12.21 -5.99 -0.26
N HIS A 17 11.28 -5.52 0.59
CA HIS A 17 10.18 -6.35 1.11
C HIS A 17 8.77 -5.95 0.63
N HIS A 18 8.59 -4.84 -0.10
CA HIS A 18 7.28 -4.32 -0.49
C HIS A 18 6.40 -5.19 -1.42
N HIS A 19 6.85 -6.37 -1.85
CA HIS A 19 5.97 -7.33 -2.52
C HIS A 19 5.41 -8.42 -1.59
N THR A 20 5.69 -8.32 -0.29
CA THR A 20 5.15 -9.24 0.74
C THR A 20 3.97 -8.57 1.45
N TYR A 21 2.76 -9.10 1.24
CA TYR A 21 1.53 -8.59 1.86
C TYR A 21 1.19 -9.23 3.22
N THR A 22 2.15 -9.92 3.83
CA THR A 22 2.03 -10.56 5.14
C THR A 22 2.96 -9.88 6.13
N ASN A 23 2.56 -9.83 7.41
CA ASN A 23 3.35 -9.26 8.49
C ASN A 23 3.88 -7.84 8.21
N ILE A 24 3.00 -6.96 7.72
CA ILE A 24 3.34 -5.56 7.48
C ILE A 24 3.63 -4.89 8.82
N ASP A 25 4.91 -4.67 9.11
CA ASP A 25 5.41 -4.00 10.30
C ASP A 25 5.87 -2.56 10.02
N GLY A 26 5.36 -1.62 10.83
CA GLY A 26 5.61 -0.19 10.71
C GLY A 26 4.65 0.55 9.77
N ILE A 27 4.36 1.81 10.13
CA ILE A 27 3.42 2.66 9.40
C ILE A 27 3.92 3.06 8.00
N ASP A 28 5.23 3.26 7.86
CA ASP A 28 5.91 3.54 6.60
C ASP A 28 5.79 2.37 5.61
N TYR A 29 5.88 1.14 6.09
CA TYR A 29 5.70 -0.05 5.27
C TYR A 29 4.24 -0.21 4.83
N GLN A 30 3.29 -0.01 5.74
CA GLN A 30 1.87 -0.02 5.42
C GLN A 30 1.50 1.03 4.37
N ILE A 31 2.02 2.25 4.50
CA ILE A 31 1.81 3.32 3.51
C ILE A 31 2.39 2.94 2.15
N LEU A 32 3.61 2.39 2.11
CA LEU A 32 4.26 1.97 0.86
C LEU A 32 3.43 0.89 0.14
N ILE A 33 3.00 -0.15 0.86
CA ILE A 33 2.18 -1.23 0.32
C ILE A 33 0.84 -0.72 -0.22
N GLU A 34 0.16 0.13 0.53
CA GLU A 34 -1.13 0.68 0.11
C GLU A 34 -0.97 1.56 -1.14
N ALA A 35 0.07 2.39 -1.19
CA ALA A 35 0.33 3.25 -2.34
C ALA A 35 0.67 2.44 -3.60
N ASP A 36 1.54 1.44 -3.49
CA ASP A 36 1.90 0.53 -4.57
C ASP A 36 0.66 -0.23 -5.10
N PHE A 37 -0.17 -0.75 -4.19
CA PHE A 37 -1.42 -1.43 -4.56
C PHE A 37 -2.34 -0.53 -5.38
N LEU A 38 -2.55 0.73 -4.98
CA LEU A 38 -3.47 1.65 -5.68
C LEU A 38 -3.09 1.86 -7.15
N VAL A 39 -1.79 2.07 -7.42
CA VAL A 39 -1.31 2.26 -8.80
C VAL A 39 -1.42 0.95 -9.58
N ASN A 40 -0.94 -0.16 -9.01
CA ASN A 40 -1.00 -1.48 -9.65
C ASN A 40 -2.44 -1.90 -10.01
N ALA A 41 -3.38 -1.66 -9.10
CA ALA A 41 -4.78 -1.97 -9.31
C ALA A 41 -5.41 -1.14 -10.44
N SER A 42 -5.01 0.13 -10.58
CA SER A 42 -5.46 1.01 -11.66
C SER A 42 -4.86 0.61 -13.00
N GLU A 43 -3.54 0.38 -13.07
CA GLU A 43 -2.84 0.06 -14.31
C GLU A 43 -3.22 -1.33 -14.85
N SER A 44 -3.46 -2.28 -13.95
CA SER A 44 -3.83 -3.66 -14.31
C SER A 44 -5.35 -3.90 -14.32
N ASN A 45 -6.16 -2.84 -14.15
CA ASN A 45 -7.61 -2.87 -14.19
C ASN A 45 -8.24 -3.99 -13.34
N PHE A 46 -7.83 -4.06 -12.07
CA PHE A 46 -8.25 -5.10 -11.13
C PHE A 46 -9.78 -5.17 -10.99
N SER A 47 -10.31 -6.38 -10.78
CA SER A 47 -11.76 -6.57 -10.58
C SER A 47 -12.25 -5.93 -9.29
N LYS A 48 -13.52 -5.50 -9.25
CA LYS A 48 -14.15 -4.98 -8.02
C LYS A 48 -14.01 -5.94 -6.82
N VAL A 49 -14.14 -7.25 -7.06
CA VAL A 49 -13.95 -8.29 -6.04
C VAL A 49 -12.50 -8.30 -5.51
N SER A 50 -11.51 -8.13 -6.39
CA SER A 50 -10.10 -8.01 -5.98
C SER A 50 -9.86 -6.76 -5.12
N ILE A 51 -10.49 -5.63 -5.47
CA ILE A 51 -10.42 -4.38 -4.72
C ILE A 51 -11.05 -4.55 -3.32
N GLU A 52 -12.24 -5.14 -3.23
CA GLU A 52 -12.92 -5.36 -1.94
C GLU A 52 -12.14 -6.33 -1.03
N ASN A 53 -11.54 -7.37 -1.60
CA ASN A 53 -10.64 -8.27 -0.88
C ASN A 53 -9.40 -7.54 -0.36
N ALA A 54 -8.79 -6.67 -1.16
CA ALA A 54 -7.64 -5.89 -0.73
C ALA A 54 -8.02 -4.88 0.36
N LYS A 55 -9.18 -4.22 0.26
CA LYS A 55 -9.70 -3.30 1.28
C LYS A 55 -9.79 -3.97 2.66
N SER A 56 -10.29 -5.20 2.73
CA SER A 56 -10.45 -5.92 4.00
C SER A 56 -9.13 -6.50 4.54
N ARG A 57 -8.23 -6.95 3.65
CA ARG A 57 -7.04 -7.71 4.05
C ARG A 57 -5.77 -6.88 4.13
N ILE A 58 -5.57 -5.96 3.18
CA ILE A 58 -4.31 -5.23 2.98
C ILE A 58 -4.39 -3.82 3.56
N PHE A 59 -5.48 -3.08 3.31
CA PHE A 59 -5.59 -1.68 3.70
C PHE A 59 -5.89 -1.52 5.21
N LYS A 60 -5.10 -0.67 5.88
CA LYS A 60 -5.20 -0.37 7.31
C LYS A 60 -5.19 1.13 7.59
N THR A 61 -4.51 1.96 6.79
CA THR A 61 -4.51 3.39 7.05
C THR A 61 -5.82 4.04 6.62
N ALA A 62 -6.26 5.02 7.39
CA ALA A 62 -7.48 5.75 7.05
C ALA A 62 -7.36 6.50 5.71
N ALA A 63 -6.15 6.94 5.34
CA ALA A 63 -5.90 7.59 4.07
C ALA A 63 -5.98 6.60 2.90
N GLY A 64 -5.30 5.45 3.01
CA GLY A 64 -5.33 4.40 1.99
C GLY A 64 -6.75 3.88 1.76
N CYS A 65 -7.51 3.60 2.83
CA CYS A 65 -8.91 3.16 2.71
C CYS A 65 -9.78 4.16 1.94
N ARG A 66 -9.68 5.46 2.29
CA ARG A 66 -10.44 6.51 1.60
C ARG A 66 -10.04 6.65 0.13
N LEU A 67 -8.74 6.55 -0.16
CA LEU A 67 -8.24 6.60 -1.54
C LEU A 67 -8.78 5.41 -2.35
N LEU A 68 -8.65 4.19 -1.84
CA LEU A 68 -9.17 2.99 -2.49
C LEU A 68 -10.67 3.10 -2.77
N GLU A 69 -11.46 3.55 -1.80
CA GLU A 69 -12.90 3.77 -1.98
C GLU A 69 -13.18 4.82 -3.06
N SER A 70 -12.46 5.94 -3.02
CA SER A 70 -12.68 7.05 -3.96
C SER A 70 -12.29 6.72 -5.39
N ILE A 71 -11.30 5.87 -5.60
CA ILE A 71 -10.77 5.53 -6.92
C ILE A 71 -11.58 4.38 -7.55
N PHE A 72 -12.01 3.39 -6.75
CA PHE A 72 -12.51 2.12 -7.30
C PHE A 72 -13.93 1.72 -6.88
N LEU A 73 -14.48 2.27 -5.78
CA LEU A 73 -15.74 1.78 -5.20
C LEU A 73 -16.85 2.82 -5.10
N ARG A 74 -16.60 4.06 -5.53
CA ARG A 74 -17.64 5.09 -5.57
C ARG A 74 -18.62 4.74 -6.69
N GLU A 75 -19.90 4.63 -6.35
CA GLU A 75 -20.98 4.52 -7.35
C GLU A 75 -21.14 5.89 -8.04
N GLU A 76 -21.33 5.90 -9.35
CA GLU A 76 -21.74 7.10 -10.11
C GLU A 76 -23.16 7.54 -9.75
#